data_AF-A0A964PDY0-F1
#
_entry.id   AF-A0A964PDY0-F1
#
_cell.length_a   1.000
_cell.length_b   1.000
_cell.length_c   1.000
_cell.angle_alpha   90.00
_cell.angle_beta   90.00
_cell.angle_gamma   90.00
#
_symmetry.space_group_name_H-M   'P 1'
#
loop_
_entity.id
_entity.type
_entity.pdbx_description
1 polymer ?
#
loop_
_entity_poly.entity_id
_entity_poly.type
_entity_poly.pdbx_seq_one_letter_code
_entity_poly.pdbx_strand_id
1 'polypeptide(L)' 'MNRPCTPDNCADCSDMIVCRCLQVTETQVVRMIERLELRSVRDLSKYTGAGEGCTCCHAKLQEYIERFHCEAAALG' A
#
# COMPACT_ATOMS: atom_id res chain seq x y z
N MET A 1 -9.03 9.16 -33.98
CA MET A 1 -7.95 8.57 -33.15
C MET A 1 -8.46 8.57 -31.72
N ASN A 2 -9.33 7.60 -31.40
CA ASN A 2 -10.04 7.54 -30.13
C ASN A 2 -9.24 6.65 -29.18
N ARG A 3 -8.55 7.25 -28.19
CA ARG A 3 -8.10 6.49 -27.02
C ARG A 3 -9.33 6.28 -26.14
N PRO A 4 -9.82 5.05 -25.93
CA PRO A 4 -10.87 4.81 -24.96
C PRO A 4 -10.33 5.23 -23.59
N CYS A 5 -11.05 6.13 -22.93
CA CYS A 5 -10.83 6.42 -21.53
C CYS A 5 -11.15 5.13 -20.75
N THR A 6 -10.12 4.39 -20.36
CA THR A 6 -10.27 3.21 -19.51
C THR A 6 -10.62 3.65 -18.08
N PRO A 7 -11.56 2.98 -17.40
CA PRO A 7 -12.04 3.36 -16.06
C PRO A 7 -11.03 3.09 -14.93
N ASP A 8 -9.75 2.86 -15.23
CA ASP A 8 -8.73 2.51 -14.24
C ASP A 8 -8.21 3.71 -13.43
N ASN A 9 -8.61 4.94 -13.77
CA ASN A 9 -8.12 6.17 -13.13
C ASN A 9 -9.22 7.18 -12.76
N CYS A 10 -10.42 6.72 -12.41
CA CYS A 10 -11.36 7.53 -11.63
C CYS A 10 -10.84 7.67 -10.18
N ALA A 11 -9.77 8.45 -10.03
CA ALA A 11 -8.98 8.70 -8.82
C ALA A 11 -9.66 9.68 -7.84
N ASP A 12 -10.98 9.64 -7.73
CA ASP A 12 -11.74 10.44 -6.76
C ASP A 12 -12.46 9.51 -5.77
N CYS A 13 -11.72 9.11 -4.74
CA CYS A 13 -12.24 8.64 -3.46
C CYS A 13 -11.11 8.63 -2.41
N SER A 14 -10.65 9.83 -2.01
CA SER A 14 -9.91 10.14 -0.76
C SER A 14 -8.85 9.15 -0.22
N ASP A 15 -8.13 8.44 -1.09
CA ASP A 15 -7.12 7.47 -0.67
C ASP A 15 -5.74 8.13 -0.58
N MET A 16 -5.12 8.09 0.61
CA MET A 16 -3.79 8.67 0.78
C MET A 16 -2.73 7.87 0.00
N ILE A 17 -2.04 8.54 -0.92
CA ILE A 17 -0.96 7.91 -1.69
C ILE A 17 0.28 7.72 -0.79
N VAL A 18 0.66 6.46 -0.58
CA VAL A 18 1.84 6.07 0.23
C VAL A 18 3.09 5.99 -0.64
N CYS A 19 2.99 5.40 -1.84
CA CYS A 19 4.08 5.37 -2.82
C CYS A 19 3.73 6.22 -4.03
N ARG A 20 4.32 7.41 -4.15
CA ARG A 20 4.08 8.30 -5.30
C ARG A 20 4.65 7.77 -6.62
N CYS A 21 5.69 6.93 -6.59
CA CYS A 21 6.32 6.40 -7.80
C CYS A 21 5.42 5.40 -8.54
N LEU A 22 4.74 4.54 -7.78
CA LEU A 22 3.88 3.48 -8.31
C LEU A 22 2.39 3.73 -8.03
N GLN A 23 2.07 4.91 -7.53
CA GLN A 23 0.71 5.34 -7.14
C GLN A 23 0.00 4.36 -6.19
N VAL A 24 0.76 3.72 -5.28
CA VAL A 24 0.18 2.80 -4.29
C VAL A 24 -0.46 3.59 -3.15
N THR A 25 -1.72 3.30 -2.87
CA THR A 25 -2.53 3.96 -1.83
C THR A 25 -2.47 3.23 -0.50
N GLU A 26 -2.81 3.93 0.58
CA GLU A 26 -2.91 3.39 1.93
C GLU A 26 -3.90 2.22 2.00
N THR A 27 -5.09 2.34 1.40
CA THR A 27 -6.06 1.23 1.41
C THR A 27 -5.50 -0.02 0.73
N GLN A 28 -4.72 0.12 -0.34
CA GLN A 28 -4.06 -1.04 -0.94
C GLN A 28 -3.04 -1.68 0.00
N VAL A 29 -2.22 -0.87 0.67
CA VAL A 29 -1.24 -1.34 1.66
C VAL A 29 -1.94 -2.10 2.78
N VAL A 30 -2.92 -1.47 3.43
CA VAL A 30 -3.65 -2.06 4.57
C VAL A 30 -4.38 -3.34 4.17
N ARG A 31 -5.09 -3.36 3.03
CA ARG A 31 -5.79 -4.57 2.57
C ARG A 31 -4.84 -5.72 2.28
N MET A 32 -3.63 -5.45 1.80
CA MET A 32 -2.63 -6.50 1.57
C MET A 32 -2.04 -7.02 2.89
N ILE A 33 -1.77 -6.13 3.85
CA ILE A 33 -1.32 -6.52 5.20
C ILE A 33 -2.36 -7.41 5.86
N GLU A 34 -3.64 -7.04 5.79
CA GLU A 34 -4.75 -7.81 6.39
C GLU A 34 -4.94 -9.17 5.70
N ARG A 35 -5.01 -9.20 4.37
CA ARG A 35 -5.30 -10.44 3.62
C ARG A 35 -4.18 -11.47 3.65
N LEU A 36 -2.94 -11.02 3.67
CA LEU A 36 -1.76 -11.88 3.55
C LEU A 36 -0.93 -11.89 4.85
N GLU A 37 -1.40 -11.21 5.90
CA GLU A 37 -0.74 -11.07 7.21
C GLU A 37 0.73 -10.63 7.09
N LEU A 38 0.99 -9.70 6.17
CA LEU A 38 2.35 -9.27 5.86
C LEU A 38 3.00 -8.61 7.07
N ARG A 39 4.19 -9.09 7.45
CA ARG A 39 4.98 -8.59 8.59
C ARG A 39 6.24 -7.83 8.18
N SER A 40 6.51 -7.74 6.88
CA SER A 40 7.73 -7.13 6.35
C SER A 40 7.43 -6.25 5.16
N VAL A 41 8.08 -5.07 5.10
CA VAL A 41 8.03 -4.17 3.94
C VAL A 41 8.43 -4.90 2.68
N ARG A 42 9.43 -5.79 2.75
CA ARG A 42 9.90 -6.55 1.58
C ARG A 42 8.84 -7.45 0.97
N ASP A 43 8.05 -8.14 1.78
CA ASP A 43 6.98 -8.98 1.25
C ASP A 43 5.83 -8.11 0.72
N LEU A 44 5.53 -7.01 1.40
CA LEU A 44 4.57 -6.02 0.91
C LEU A 44 4.98 -5.40 -0.43
N SER A 45 6.26 -5.08 -0.62
CA SER A 45 6.82 -4.64 -1.89
C SER A 45 6.67 -5.72 -2.96
N LYS A 46 6.88 -7.01 -2.66
CA LYS A 46 6.67 -8.08 -3.66
C LYS A 46 5.23 -8.17 -4.16
N TYR A 47 4.25 -7.88 -3.30
CA TYR A 47 2.83 -7.97 -3.67
C TYR A 47 2.27 -6.67 -4.27
N THR A 48 2.75 -5.51 -3.84
CA THR A 48 2.22 -4.20 -4.26
C THR A 48 3.15 -3.44 -5.20
N GLY A 49 4.40 -3.88 -5.36
CA GLY A 49 5.49 -3.13 -5.98
C GLY A 49 6.01 -1.96 -5.14
N ALA A 50 5.30 -1.54 -4.09
CA ALA A 50 5.60 -0.33 -3.35
C ALA A 50 7.02 -0.36 -2.77
N GLY A 51 7.86 0.57 -3.22
CA GLY A 51 9.22 0.70 -2.71
C GLY A 51 10.29 -0.08 -3.48
N GLU A 52 10.00 -0.66 -4.64
CA GLU A 52 11.06 -1.19 -5.53
C GLU A 52 11.87 -0.10 -6.25
N GLY A 53 11.35 1.14 -6.28
CA GLY A 53 12.02 2.30 -6.88
C GLY A 53 12.85 3.11 -5.88
N CYS A 54 12.41 4.34 -5.59
CA CYS A 54 13.15 5.30 -4.76
C CYS A 54 13.26 4.96 -3.26
N THR A 55 12.61 3.88 -2.82
CA THR A 55 12.51 3.40 -1.41
C THR A 55 12.00 4.42 -0.38
N CYS A 56 11.67 5.66 -0.74
CA CYS A 56 11.24 6.71 0.19
C CYS A 56 9.96 6.36 0.98
N CYS A 57 9.14 5.44 0.46
CA CYS A 57 7.92 4.99 1.14
C CYS A 57 8.17 3.88 2.18
N HIS A 58 9.38 3.30 2.27
CA HIS A 58 9.66 2.16 3.15
C HIS A 58 9.36 2.46 4.62
N ALA A 59 9.78 3.63 5.12
CA ALA A 59 9.51 4.04 6.50
C ALA A 59 7.99 4.10 6.79
N LYS A 60 7.21 4.63 5.84
CA LYS A 60 5.76 4.74 6.00
C LYS A 60 5.07 3.38 5.91
N LEU A 61 5.53 2.50 5.00
CA LEU A 61 5.05 1.12 4.90
C LEU A 61 5.32 0.33 6.19
N GLN A 62 6.50 0.52 6.79
CA GLN A 62 6.86 -0.11 8.04
C GLN A 62 5.93 0.34 9.17
N GLU A 63 5.66 1.64 9.27
CA GLU A 63 4.70 2.19 10.25
C GLU A 63 3.30 1.55 10.11
N TYR A 64 2.78 1.37 8.90
CA TYR A 64 1.48 0.70 8.71
C TYR A 64 1.49 -0.75 9.17
N ILE A 65 2.56 -1.49 8.87
CA ILE A 65 2.72 -2.89 9.31
C ILE A 65 2.78 -2.92 10.84
N GLU A 66 3.63 -2.11 11.46
CA GLU A 66 3.77 -2.08 12.91
C GLU A 66 2.45 -1.69 13.60
N ARG A 67 1.73 -0.69 13.08
CA ARG A 67 0.42 -0.28 13.60
C ARG A 67 -0.60 -1.40 13.51
N PHE A 68 -0.70 -2.08 12.37
CA PHE A 68 -1.64 -3.18 12.16
C PHE A 68 -1.36 -4.35 13.11
N HIS A 69 -0.10 -4.74 13.27
CA HIS A 69 0.28 -5.84 14.16
C HIS A 69 0.24 -5.45 15.65
N CYS A 70 0.46 -4.19 15.99
CA CYS A 70 0.27 -3.67 17.35
C CYS A 70 -1.21 -3.67 17.76
N GLU A 71 -2.10 -3.27 16.84
CA GLU A 71 -3.55 -3.32 17.06
C GLU A 71 -4.04 -4.76 17.20
N ALA A 72 -3.54 -5.69 16.39
CA ALA A 72 -3.81 -7.12 16.52
C ALA A 72 -3.31 -7.70 17.85
N ALA A 73 -2.17 -7.23 18.36
CA ALA A 73 -1.60 -7.69 19.64
C ALA A 73 -2.32 -7.11 20.87
N ALA A 74 -3.03 -5.98 20.73
CA ALA A 74 -3.76 -5.34 21.83
C ALA A 74 -5.16 -5.93 22.08
N LEU A 75 -5.66 -6.78 21.17
CA LEU A 75 -7.01 -7.38 21.20
C LEU A 75 -7.01 -8.89 21.53
N GLY A 76 -5.86 -9.47 21.87
CA GLY A 76 -5.71 -10.88 22.28
C GLY A 76 -5.21 -11.03 23.71
#